data_AF-A0A9W8F9M7-F1
#
_entry.id   AF-A0A9W8F9M7-F1
#
_cell.length_a   1.000
_cell.length_b   1.000
_cell.length_c   1.000
_cell.angle_alpha   90.00
_cell.angle_beta   90.00
_cell.angle_gamma   90.00
#
_symmetry.space_group_name_H-M   'P 1'
#
loop_
_entity.id
_entity.type
_entity.pdbx_description
1 polymer ?
#
loop_
_entity_poly.entity_id
_entity_poly.type
_entity_poly.pdbx_seq_one_letter_code
_entity_poly.pdbx_strand_id
1 'polypeptide(L)'
;MLKFPKVVPWASTEEYMSAADCLYSSDISERKRGVAIVKAWRARGRVPVAIEATASLAEMCVADHEQRHGVTICQLQHLYAMALIRVVNGIVDLEQKGVYAQSVAMLAGRIDMPA
;
A
#
# COMPACT_ATOMS: atom_id res chain seq x y z
N MET A 1 -17.55 26.12 10.14
CA MET A 1 -16.57 25.11 10.62
C MET A 1 -15.22 25.44 10.03
N LEU A 2 -14.19 25.65 10.85
CA LEU A 2 -12.80 25.80 10.39
C LEU A 2 -12.34 24.46 9.79
N LYS A 3 -11.91 24.45 8.53
CA LYS A 3 -11.25 23.28 7.92
C LYS A 3 -9.79 23.29 8.35
N PHE A 4 -9.42 22.36 9.21
CA PHE A 4 -8.02 22.14 9.54
C PHE A 4 -7.26 21.57 8.31
N PRO A 5 -6.02 21.99 8.07
CA PRO A 5 -5.21 21.43 7.01
C PRO A 5 -4.96 19.94 7.27
N LYS A 6 -5.07 19.12 6.21
CA LYS A 6 -4.77 17.69 6.29
C LYS A 6 -3.26 17.50 6.35
N VAL A 7 -2.78 16.90 7.44
CA VAL A 7 -1.37 16.56 7.60
C VAL A 7 -1.04 15.34 6.74
N VAL A 8 0.07 15.41 6.01
CA VAL A 8 0.57 14.36 5.10
C VAL A 8 2.07 14.16 5.30
N PRO A 9 2.62 12.96 5.02
CA PRO A 9 4.03 12.67 5.29
C PRO A 9 5.02 13.11 4.18
N TRP A 10 4.52 13.53 3.02
CA TRP A 10 5.31 14.12 1.95
C TRP A 10 5.41 15.64 2.11
N ALA A 11 6.53 16.21 1.68
CA ALA A 11 6.86 17.62 1.76
C ALA A 11 6.15 18.45 0.67
N SER A 12 5.89 17.86 -0.50
CA SER A 12 5.22 18.55 -1.60
C SER A 12 4.43 17.61 -2.50
N THR A 13 3.56 18.18 -3.34
CA THR A 13 2.79 17.42 -4.34
C THR A 13 3.71 16.73 -5.33
N GLU A 14 4.83 17.35 -5.68
CA GLU A 14 5.84 16.81 -6.59
C GLU A 14 6.53 15.58 -6.00
N GLU A 15 6.85 15.58 -4.69
CA GLU A 15 7.37 14.38 -4.01
C GLU A 15 6.34 13.24 -4.05
N TYR A 16 5.06 13.57 -3.82
CA TYR A 16 3.97 12.60 -3.90
C TYR A 16 3.85 11.98 -5.30
N MET A 17 3.83 12.81 -6.35
CA MET A 17 3.71 12.34 -7.73
C MET A 17 4.94 11.54 -8.15
N SER A 18 6.15 11.99 -7.81
CA SER A 18 7.37 11.24 -8.12
C SER A 18 7.41 9.87 -7.47
N ALA A 19 6.94 9.74 -6.22
CA ALA A 19 6.84 8.45 -5.57
C ALA A 19 5.84 7.52 -6.27
N ALA A 20 4.73 8.06 -6.77
CA ALA A 20 3.78 7.29 -7.58
C ALA A 20 4.46 6.81 -8.88
N ASP A 21 5.11 7.69 -9.62
CA ASP A 21 5.82 7.33 -10.86
C ASP A 21 6.85 6.22 -10.62
N CYS A 22 7.59 6.27 -9.51
CA CYS A 22 8.50 5.21 -9.11
C CYS A 22 7.80 3.87 -8.89
N LEU A 23 6.73 3.85 -8.11
CA LEU A 23 6.02 2.63 -7.72
C LEU A 23 5.38 1.93 -8.92
N TYR A 24 4.91 2.69 -9.91
CA TYR A 24 4.30 2.17 -11.14
C TYR A 24 5.29 1.93 -12.29
N SER A 25 6.56 2.34 -12.15
CA SER A 25 7.59 2.15 -13.16
C SER A 25 7.75 0.68 -13.55
N SER A 26 8.14 0.41 -14.79
CA SER A 26 8.58 -0.93 -15.22
C SER A 26 10.02 -1.25 -14.78
N ASP A 27 10.81 -0.23 -14.43
CA ASP A 27 12.16 -0.40 -13.91
C ASP A 27 12.14 -0.78 -12.43
N ILE A 28 12.76 -1.91 -12.10
CA ILE A 28 12.90 -2.43 -10.74
C ILE A 28 13.69 -1.48 -9.83
N SER A 29 14.68 -0.77 -10.36
CA SER A 29 15.47 0.20 -9.60
C SER A 29 14.60 1.38 -9.16
N GLU A 30 13.74 1.86 -10.05
CA GLU A 30 12.76 2.89 -9.74
C GLU A 30 11.70 2.41 -8.75
N ARG A 31 11.20 1.18 -8.90
CA ARG A 31 10.29 0.59 -7.88
C ARG A 31 10.93 0.53 -6.50
N LYS A 32 12.19 0.10 -6.42
CA LYS A 32 12.96 0.09 -5.16
C LYS A 32 13.06 1.49 -4.55
N ARG A 33 13.29 2.51 -5.37
CA ARG A 33 13.30 3.91 -4.95
C ARG A 33 11.93 4.32 -4.39
N GLY A 34 10.84 3.99 -5.09
CA GLY A 34 9.48 4.26 -4.62
C GLY A 34 9.16 3.62 -3.27
N VAL A 35 9.51 2.34 -3.10
CA VAL A 35 9.36 1.62 -1.81
C VAL A 35 10.15 2.30 -0.70
N ALA A 36 11.40 2.72 -0.97
CA ALA A 36 12.22 3.42 0.00
C ALA A 36 11.65 4.77 0.41
N ILE A 37 11.07 5.53 -0.53
CA ILE A 37 10.37 6.80 -0.24
C ILE A 37 9.19 6.55 0.70
N VAL A 38 8.34 5.57 0.42
CA VAL A 38 7.20 5.26 1.30
C VAL A 38 7.66 4.78 2.67
N LYS A 39 8.76 4.02 2.76
CA LYS A 39 9.40 3.68 4.05
C LYS A 39 9.82 4.92 4.82
N ALA A 40 10.36 5.94 4.16
CA ALA A 40 10.69 7.21 4.81
C ALA A 40 9.43 7.95 5.29
N TRP A 41 8.34 7.93 4.52
CA TRP A 41 7.06 8.54 4.92
C TRP A 41 6.47 7.89 6.16
N ARG A 42 6.59 6.57 6.32
CA ARG A 42 6.17 5.84 7.55
C ARG A 42 6.86 6.36 8.81
N ALA A 43 8.13 6.74 8.70
CA ALA A 43 8.88 7.31 9.82
C ALA A 43 8.44 8.75 10.14
N ARG A 44 7.95 9.50 9.15
CA ARG A 44 7.49 10.89 9.32
C ARG A 44 6.06 10.98 9.89
N GLY A 45 5.19 10.03 9.56
CA GLY A 45 3.82 10.05 10.03
C GLY A 45 2.91 9.02 9.37
N ARG A 46 1.60 9.25 9.49
CA ARG A 46 0.59 8.31 8.99
C ARG A 46 0.51 8.36 7.46
N VAL A 47 0.87 7.25 6.83
CA VAL A 47 0.70 7.05 5.39
C VAL A 47 -0.71 6.54 5.09
N PRO A 48 -1.41 7.08 4.08
CA PRO A 48 -2.68 6.53 3.60
C PRO A 48 -2.59 5.04 3.24
N VAL A 49 -3.63 4.27 3.58
CA VAL A 49 -3.66 2.81 3.38
C VAL A 49 -3.47 2.38 1.93
N ALA A 50 -3.95 3.17 0.97
CA ALA A 50 -3.74 2.89 -0.45
C ALA A 50 -2.26 2.95 -0.84
N ILE A 51 -1.51 3.91 -0.31
CA ILE A 51 -0.07 4.05 -0.58
C ILE A 51 0.70 2.91 0.09
N GLU A 52 0.34 2.57 1.33
CA GLU A 52 0.89 1.43 2.06
C GLU A 52 0.71 0.11 1.30
N ALA A 53 -0.50 -0.13 0.81
CA ALA A 53 -0.85 -1.30 0.01
C ALA A 53 -0.01 -1.38 -1.27
N THR A 54 0.03 -0.28 -2.04
CA THR A 54 0.82 -0.20 -3.29
C THR A 54 2.30 -0.43 -3.05
N ALA A 55 2.88 0.19 -2.01
CA ALA A 55 4.29 0.02 -1.68
C ALA A 55 4.60 -1.42 -1.24
N SER A 56 3.71 -2.06 -0.49
CA SER A 56 3.89 -3.46 -0.06
C SER A 56 3.87 -4.41 -1.25
N LEU A 57 2.94 -4.23 -2.20
CA LEU A 57 2.88 -5.02 -3.43
C LEU A 57 4.11 -4.78 -4.31
N ALA A 58 4.51 -3.52 -4.49
CA ALA A 58 5.72 -3.17 -5.25
C ALA A 58 6.98 -3.81 -4.64
N GLU A 59 7.11 -3.80 -3.31
CA GLU A 59 8.21 -4.45 -2.59
C GLU A 59 8.24 -5.96 -2.85
N MET A 60 7.06 -6.62 -2.92
CA MET A 60 6.99 -8.04 -3.26
C MET A 60 7.36 -8.32 -4.71
N CYS A 61 6.91 -7.50 -5.66
CA CYS A 61 7.34 -7.64 -7.05
C CYS A 61 8.85 -7.45 -7.22
N VAL A 62 9.45 -6.54 -6.45
CA VAL A 62 10.91 -6.36 -6.43
C VAL A 62 11.58 -7.62 -5.86
N ALA A 63 11.13 -8.13 -4.72
CA ALA A 63 11.71 -9.33 -4.09
C ALA A 63 11.60 -10.56 -4.99
N ASP A 64 10.49 -10.69 -5.71
CA ASP A 64 10.25 -11.77 -6.67
C ASP A 64 11.15 -11.67 -7.91
N HIS A 65 11.28 -10.46 -8.48
CA HIS A 65 12.20 -10.23 -9.60
C HIS A 65 13.66 -10.43 -9.18
N GLU A 66 14.02 -10.03 -7.97
CA GLU A 66 15.35 -10.16 -7.39
C GLU A 66 15.56 -11.48 -6.64
N GLN A 67 14.83 -12.57 -6.98
CA GLN A 67 14.91 -13.95 -6.42
C GLN A 67 16.34 -14.54 -6.24
N ARG A 68 17.38 -13.80 -6.60
CA ARG A 68 18.81 -14.04 -6.42
C ARG A 68 19.30 -14.12 -4.96
N HIS A 69 18.53 -13.70 -3.94
CA HIS A 69 19.09 -13.55 -2.57
C HIS A 69 18.23 -14.07 -1.40
N GLY A 70 17.96 -15.37 -1.35
CA GLY A 70 17.72 -16.07 -0.07
C GLY A 70 16.29 -16.12 0.47
N VAL A 71 15.29 -15.69 -0.30
CA VAL A 71 13.86 -15.89 0.04
C VAL A 71 13.38 -17.16 -0.67
N THR A 72 12.86 -18.11 0.10
CA THR A 72 12.25 -19.33 -0.44
C THR A 72 10.90 -19.03 -1.09
N ILE A 73 10.45 -19.87 -2.02
CA ILE A 73 9.13 -19.74 -2.67
C ILE A 73 8.00 -19.65 -1.63
N CYS A 74 8.05 -20.48 -0.58
CA CYS A 74 7.05 -20.46 0.49
C CYS A 74 7.03 -19.12 1.25
N GLN A 75 8.21 -18.54 1.51
CA GLN A 75 8.29 -17.23 2.16
C GLN A 75 7.71 -16.14 1.26
N LEU A 76 8.03 -16.16 -0.03
CA LEU A 76 7.50 -15.20 -0.99
C LEU A 76 5.98 -15.30 -1.12
N GLN A 77 5.43 -16.52 -1.20
CA GLN A 77 3.98 -16.76 -1.17
C GLN A 77 3.33 -16.20 0.09
N HIS A 78 3.94 -16.41 1.25
CA HIS A 78 3.43 -15.88 2.51
C HIS A 78 3.43 -14.35 2.52
N LEU A 79 4.49 -13.72 2.02
CA LEU A 79 4.57 -12.27 1.96
C LEU A 79 3.53 -11.67 1.00
N TYR A 80 3.33 -12.27 -0.17
CA TYR A 80 2.25 -11.88 -1.08
C TYR A 80 0.87 -12.03 -0.44
N ALA A 81 0.61 -13.16 0.23
CA ALA A 81 -0.66 -13.38 0.93
C ALA A 81 -0.92 -12.30 1.99
N MET A 82 0.10 -11.97 2.80
CA MET A 82 -0.01 -10.92 3.82
C MET A 82 -0.24 -9.53 3.21
N ALA A 83 0.45 -9.20 2.12
CA ALA A 83 0.25 -7.93 1.41
C ALA A 83 -1.18 -7.82 0.88
N LEU A 84 -1.70 -8.87 0.24
CA LEU A 84 -3.07 -8.92 -0.30
C LEU A 84 -4.12 -8.81 0.80
N ILE A 85 -3.98 -9.56 1.91
CA ILE A 85 -4.88 -9.46 3.06
C ILE A 85 -4.90 -8.03 3.60
N ARG A 86 -3.73 -7.37 3.69
CA ARG A 86 -3.64 -5.99 4.17
C ARG A 86 -4.31 -4.99 3.22
N VAL A 87 -4.19 -5.21 1.90
CA VAL A 87 -4.88 -4.40 0.88
C VAL A 87 -6.39 -4.50 1.06
N VAL A 88 -6.93 -5.72 1.10
CA VAL A 88 -8.38 -5.96 1.19
C VAL A 88 -8.92 -5.40 2.49
N ASN A 89 -8.35 -5.79 3.64
CA ASN A 89 -8.80 -5.31 4.94
C ASN A 89 -8.66 -3.79 5.03
N GLY A 90 -7.54 -3.23 4.55
CA GLY A 90 -7.30 -1.80 4.58
C GLY A 90 -8.34 -0.98 3.81
N ILE A 91 -8.79 -1.46 2.65
CA ILE A 91 -9.84 -0.80 1.86
C ILE A 91 -11.20 -0.97 2.54
N VAL A 92 -11.52 -2.18 2.97
CA VAL A 92 -12.81 -2.50 3.59
C VAL A 92 -12.99 -1.77 4.92
N ASP A 93 -11.94 -1.62 5.72
CA ASP A 93 -11.94 -0.90 6.99
C ASP A 93 -12.30 0.60 6.81
N LEU A 94 -11.96 1.21 5.67
CA LEU A 94 -12.36 2.60 5.37
C LEU A 94 -13.88 2.75 5.23
N GLU A 95 -14.57 1.67 4.86
CA GLU A 95 -16.02 1.63 4.67
C GLU A 95 -16.78 1.13 5.90
N GLN A 96 -16.07 0.67 6.94
CA GLN A 96 -16.65 0.34 8.24
C GLN A 96 -16.98 1.61 9.03
N LYS A 97 -17.99 2.36 8.58
CA LYS A 97 -18.42 3.65 9.16
C LYS A 97 -19.51 3.50 10.23
N GLY A 98 -20.06 2.30 10.42
CA GLY A 98 -21.17 2.01 11.34
C GLY A 98 -20.73 1.71 12.76
N VAL A 99 -21.68 1.80 13.71
CA VAL A 99 -21.48 1.43 15.12
C VAL A 99 -21.26 -0.08 15.30
N TYR A 100 -21.90 -0.88 14.45
CA TYR A 100 -21.78 -2.34 14.46
C TYR A 100 -20.88 -2.80 13.31
N ALA A 101 -20.05 -3.80 13.59
CA ALA A 101 -19.19 -4.42 12.60
C ALA A 101 -20.03 -5.14 11.53
N GLN A 102 -19.76 -4.80 10.27
CA GLN A 102 -20.32 -5.45 9.09
C GLN A 102 -19.31 -6.44 8.50
N SER A 103 -19.81 -7.47 7.81
CA SER A 103 -18.95 -8.49 7.19
C SER A 103 -18.12 -7.91 6.04
N VAL A 104 -16.89 -8.42 5.88
CA VAL A 104 -15.97 -8.00 4.81
C VAL A 104 -16.59 -8.20 3.43
N ALA A 105 -17.26 -9.33 3.19
CA ALA A 105 -17.91 -9.62 1.92
C ALA A 105 -19.00 -8.59 1.57
N MET A 106 -19.79 -8.16 2.55
CA MET A 106 -20.83 -7.19 2.31
C MET A 106 -20.25 -5.79 2.05
N LEU A 107 -19.23 -5.39 2.80
CA LEU A 107 -18.53 -4.12 2.57
C LEU A 107 -17.81 -4.10 1.22
N ALA A 108 -17.15 -5.20 0.84
CA ALA A 108 -16.53 -5.37 -0.47
C ALA A 108 -17.54 -5.23 -1.62
N GLY A 109 -18.74 -5.78 -1.46
CA GLY A 109 -19.83 -5.64 -2.42
C GLY A 109 -20.36 -4.20 -2.57
N ARG A 110 -20.13 -3.30 -1.60
CA ARG A 110 -20.52 -1.88 -1.71
C ARG A 110 -19.54 -1.02 -2.48
N ILE A 111 -18.29 -1.46 -2.59
CA ILE A 111 -17.21 -0.76 -3.29
C ILE A 111 -16.88 -1.40 -4.63
N ASP A 112 -17.74 -2.30 -5.12
CA ASP A 112 -17.56 -3.05 -6.36
C ASP A 112 -16.20 -3.78 -6.43
N MET A 113 -15.71 -4.28 -5.28
CA MET A 113 -14.50 -5.09 -5.26
C MET A 113 -14.77 -6.45 -5.91
N PRO A 114 -13.88 -6.96 -6.78
CA PRO A 114 -14.05 -8.27 -7.42
C PRO A 114 -14.18 -9.42 -6.41
N ALA A 115 -15.05 -10.39 -6.71
CA ALA A 115 -15.33 -11.58 -5.91
C ALA A 115 -14.38 -12.75 -6.24
#